data_AF-A0A960FPI8-F1
#
_entry.id   AF-A0A960FPI8-F1
#
_cell.length_a   1.000
_cell.length_b   1.000
_cell.length_c   1.000
_cell.angle_alpha   90.00
_cell.angle_beta   90.00
_cell.angle_gamma   90.00
#
_symmetry.space_group_name_H-M   'P 1'
#
loop_
_entity.id
_entity.type
_entity.pdbx_description
1 polymer ?
#
loop_
_entity_poly.entity_id
_entity_poly.type
_entity_poly.pdbx_seq_one_letter_code
_entity_poly.pdbx_strand_id
1 'polypeptide(L)'
;DPYVWGDGLDAEAVRDIRRMKARVEQERIPPTEDPKFHLKLGRGSLSDVEWTAQLLQLEHGLHAPGTMAALDTLAAHDVLDPDDAAVLAEAYAFCERTRNRWYLVHGQAGDALPQQADRLAVLARSLGTTGADLRNEYRRVTRKSRAVVERVFYGQA
;
A
#
# COMPACT_ATOMS: atom_id res chain seq x y z
N ASP A 1 20.36 -12.65 5.13
CA ASP A 1 21.31 -11.65 5.64
C ASP A 1 21.03 -11.47 7.12
N PRO A 2 21.94 -11.92 8.01
CA PRO A 2 21.76 -11.83 9.46
C PRO A 2 21.75 -10.39 10.00
N TYR A 3 22.14 -9.39 9.21
CA TYR A 3 22.12 -7.98 9.61
C TYR A 3 20.73 -7.34 9.50
N VAL A 4 19.84 -7.90 8.66
CA VAL A 4 18.47 -7.40 8.44
C VAL A 4 17.43 -8.26 9.15
N TRP A 5 17.65 -9.57 9.27
CA TRP A 5 16.68 -10.54 9.80
C TRP A 5 17.16 -11.22 11.10
N GLY A 6 17.78 -10.42 12.00
CA GLY A 6 18.34 -10.88 13.28
C GLY A 6 17.29 -11.14 14.38
N ASP A 7 17.61 -10.84 15.64
CA ASP A 7 16.83 -11.17 16.85
C ASP A 7 15.47 -10.43 17.01
N GLY A 8 14.92 -9.88 15.93
CA GLY A 8 13.71 -9.05 15.93
C GLY A 8 14.00 -7.56 16.21
N LEU A 9 12.96 -6.74 16.15
CA LEU A 9 13.04 -5.31 16.45
C LEU A 9 12.73 -5.04 17.93
N ASP A 10 13.50 -4.16 18.56
CA ASP A 10 13.12 -3.61 19.85
C ASP A 10 11.98 -2.58 19.72
N ALA A 11 11.34 -2.26 20.84
CA ALA A 11 10.21 -1.34 20.85
C ALA A 11 10.59 0.10 20.42
N GLU A 12 11.85 0.50 20.50
CA GLU A 12 12.31 1.81 20.05
C GLU A 12 12.41 1.86 18.53
N ALA A 13 13.02 0.85 17.92
CA ALA A 13 13.10 0.68 16.48
C ALA A 13 11.71 0.65 15.83
N VAL A 14 10.75 -0.09 16.41
CA VAL A 14 9.36 -0.12 15.93
C VAL A 14 8.72 1.28 15.96
N ARG A 15 8.93 2.04 17.05
CA ARG A 15 8.41 3.42 17.15
C ARG A 15 9.04 4.34 16.10
N ASP A 16 10.33 4.18 15.83
CA ASP A 16 11.03 5.03 14.87
C ASP A 16 10.64 4.70 13.42
N ILE A 17 10.42 3.43 13.08
CA ILE A 17 9.82 3.03 11.79
C ILE A 17 8.44 3.67 11.62
N ARG A 18 7.56 3.58 12.65
CA ARG A 18 6.23 4.20 12.60
C ARG A 18 6.28 5.71 12.44
N ARG A 19 7.21 6.40 13.12
CA ARG A 19 7.44 7.85 12.97
C ARG A 19 7.93 8.21 11.57
N MET A 20 8.87 7.44 11.04
CA MET A 20 9.41 7.64 9.69
C MET A 20 8.30 7.51 8.66
N LYS A 21 7.48 6.46 8.78
CA LYS A 21 6.31 6.23 7.93
C LYS A 21 5.33 7.40 7.97
N ALA A 22 4.96 7.86 9.16
CA ALA A 22 4.03 8.98 9.32
C ALA A 22 4.57 10.27 8.68
N ARG A 23 5.89 10.52 8.75
CA ARG A 23 6.52 11.65 8.07
C ARG A 23 6.48 11.50 6.55
N VAL A 24 6.78 10.31 6.03
CA VAL A 24 6.72 10.02 4.59
C VAL A 24 5.31 10.27 4.04
N GLU A 25 4.27 9.81 4.74
CA GLU A 25 2.87 10.06 4.35
C GLU A 25 2.53 11.56 4.25
N GLN A 26 3.09 12.39 5.13
CA GLN A 26 2.77 13.83 5.21
C GLN A 26 3.56 14.68 4.22
N GLU A 27 4.84 14.35 3.97
CA GLU A 27 5.77 15.26 3.31
C GLU A 27 6.06 14.91 1.84
N ARG A 28 5.73 13.69 1.40
CA ARG A 28 6.26 13.15 0.13
C ARG A 28 5.28 13.14 -1.03
N ILE A 29 4.01 13.49 -0.81
CA ILE A 29 3.04 13.67 -1.90
C ILE A 29 3.34 15.00 -2.61
N PRO A 30 3.63 14.99 -3.93
CA PRO A 30 3.82 16.22 -4.70
C PRO A 30 2.56 17.10 -4.68
N PRO A 31 2.68 18.44 -4.56
CA PRO A 31 1.52 19.35 -4.55
C PRO A 31 0.65 19.31 -5.82
N THR A 32 1.21 18.80 -6.92
CA THR A 32 0.53 18.63 -8.21
C THR A 32 -0.35 17.39 -8.29
N GLU A 33 -0.24 16.47 -7.33
CA GLU A 33 -0.98 15.22 -7.29
C GLU A 33 -2.13 15.30 -6.29
N ASP A 34 -3.24 14.60 -6.57
CA ASP A 34 -4.40 14.61 -5.68
C ASP A 34 -4.16 13.63 -4.51
N PRO A 35 -3.98 14.12 -3.28
CA PRO A 35 -3.72 13.25 -2.12
C PRO A 35 -4.89 12.31 -1.81
N LYS A 36 -6.11 12.65 -2.26
CA LYS A 36 -7.30 11.80 -2.04
C LYS A 36 -7.28 10.52 -2.87
N PHE A 37 -6.48 10.47 -3.93
CA PHE A 37 -6.42 9.35 -4.87
C PHE A 37 -4.98 8.95 -5.22
N HIS A 38 -4.08 9.12 -4.25
CA HIS A 38 -2.68 8.80 -4.41
C HIS A 38 -2.44 7.28 -4.23
N LEU A 39 -2.15 6.59 -5.32
CA LEU A 39 -1.97 5.14 -5.44
C LEU A 39 -0.72 4.61 -4.71
N LYS A 40 0.28 5.45 -4.43
CA LYS A 40 1.47 5.04 -3.68
C LYS A 40 1.44 5.44 -2.20
N LEU A 41 1.46 6.75 -1.95
CA LEU A 41 1.52 7.37 -0.62
C LEU A 41 0.15 7.73 0.00
N GLY A 42 -0.95 7.43 -0.69
CA GLY A 42 -2.28 7.65 -0.11
C GLY A 42 -2.56 6.69 1.04
N ARG A 43 -3.45 7.08 1.95
CA ARG A 43 -3.88 6.25 3.08
C ARG A 43 -4.49 4.94 2.58
N GLY A 44 -3.94 3.80 3.02
CA GLY A 44 -4.35 2.46 2.62
C GLY A 44 -3.84 2.01 1.24
N SER A 45 -2.97 2.80 0.60
CA SER A 45 -2.39 2.50 -0.72
C SER A 45 -1.07 1.71 -0.61
N LEU A 46 -0.28 1.62 -1.70
CA LEU A 46 0.88 0.72 -1.77
C LEU A 46 1.84 0.81 -0.59
N SER A 47 2.30 2.03 -0.24
CA SER A 47 3.30 2.18 0.81
C SER A 47 2.76 1.80 2.18
N ASP A 48 1.46 1.94 2.42
CA ASP A 48 0.84 1.45 3.65
C ASP A 48 0.97 -0.07 3.78
N VAL A 49 0.74 -0.80 2.69
CA VAL A 49 0.87 -2.26 2.64
C VAL A 49 2.34 -2.68 2.74
N GLU A 50 3.23 -2.03 1.99
CA GLU A 50 4.67 -2.33 1.98
C GLU A 50 5.30 -2.19 3.37
N TRP A 51 5.04 -1.07 4.05
CA TRP A 51 5.58 -0.82 5.38
C TRP A 51 4.99 -1.77 6.43
N THR A 52 3.71 -2.13 6.29
CA THR A 52 3.07 -3.11 7.19
C THR A 52 3.73 -4.48 7.05
N ALA A 53 3.86 -4.97 5.81
CA ALA A 53 4.51 -6.26 5.58
C ALA A 53 5.97 -6.26 6.05
N GLN A 54 6.74 -5.21 5.71
CA GLN A 54 8.15 -5.10 6.09
C GLN A 54 8.36 -5.01 7.60
N LEU A 55 7.53 -4.24 8.32
CA LEU A 55 7.62 -4.15 9.78
C LEU A 55 7.39 -5.52 10.42
N LEU A 56 6.32 -6.22 10.03
CA LEU A 56 6.00 -7.54 10.58
C LEU A 56 7.08 -8.58 10.23
N GLN A 57 7.63 -8.53 9.02
CA GLN A 57 8.76 -9.37 8.64
C GLN A 57 9.97 -9.15 9.56
N LEU A 58 10.29 -7.89 9.88
CA LEU A 58 11.41 -7.54 10.76
C LEU A 58 11.14 -7.92 12.22
N GLU A 59 9.93 -7.69 12.73
CA GLU A 59 9.54 -8.04 14.10
C GLU A 59 9.59 -9.56 14.35
N HIS A 60 9.27 -10.36 13.34
CA HIS A 60 9.15 -11.82 13.46
C HIS A 60 10.30 -12.61 12.81
N GLY A 61 11.29 -11.93 12.21
CA GLY A 61 12.40 -12.59 11.51
C GLY A 61 11.96 -13.42 10.29
N LEU A 62 10.81 -13.09 9.70
CA LEU A 62 10.24 -13.80 8.55
C LEU A 62 10.61 -13.06 7.27
N HIS A 63 11.26 -13.72 6.32
CA HIS A 63 11.65 -13.09 5.07
C HIS A 63 11.07 -13.78 3.85
N ALA A 64 10.41 -13.00 3.01
CA ALA A 64 10.00 -13.35 1.66
C ALA A 64 10.17 -12.15 0.72
N PRO A 65 10.64 -12.37 -0.53
CA PRO A 65 10.90 -11.29 -1.46
C PRO A 65 9.60 -10.71 -2.04
N GLY A 66 9.43 -9.40 -1.93
CA GLY A 66 8.28 -8.68 -2.48
C GLY A 66 7.05 -8.73 -1.57
N THR A 67 6.18 -7.73 -1.71
CA THR A 67 5.08 -7.48 -0.77
C THR A 67 4.03 -8.60 -0.76
N MET A 68 3.65 -9.12 -1.92
CA MET A 68 2.64 -10.19 -1.99
C MET A 68 3.12 -11.48 -1.31
N ALA A 69 4.35 -11.91 -1.60
CA ALA A 69 4.94 -13.07 -0.94
C ALA A 69 5.14 -12.84 0.57
N ALA A 70 5.48 -11.60 0.97
CA ALA A 70 5.54 -11.24 2.38
C ALA A 70 4.19 -11.42 3.08
N LEU A 71 3.09 -10.93 2.49
CA LEU A 71 1.75 -11.12 3.06
C LEU A 71 1.38 -12.60 3.18
N ASP A 72 1.65 -13.41 2.15
CA ASP A 72 1.40 -14.85 2.18
C ASP A 72 2.22 -15.54 3.28
N THR A 73 3.51 -15.22 3.40
CA THR A 73 4.40 -15.77 4.44
C THR A 73 3.94 -15.39 5.83
N LEU A 74 3.56 -14.13 6.05
CA LEU A 74 3.10 -13.64 7.36
C LEU A 74 1.80 -14.33 7.79
N ALA A 75 0.86 -14.53 6.86
CA ALA A 75 -0.36 -15.27 7.12
C ALA A 75 -0.11 -16.76 7.41
N ALA A 76 0.79 -17.40 6.66
CA ALA A 76 1.15 -18.80 6.86
C ALA A 76 1.86 -19.09 8.20
N HIS A 77 2.37 -18.07 8.88
CA HIS A 77 3.02 -18.17 10.19
C HIS A 77 2.17 -17.55 11.32
N ASP A 78 0.87 -17.31 11.07
CA ASP A 78 -0.08 -16.74 12.04
C ASP A 78 0.33 -15.35 12.59
N VAL A 79 1.22 -14.62 11.88
CA VAL A 79 1.65 -13.26 12.24
C VAL A 79 0.64 -12.21 11.77
N LEU A 80 -0.02 -12.48 10.65
CA LEU A 80 -1.07 -11.64 10.09
C LEU A 80 -2.32 -12.49 9.87
N ASP A 81 -3.49 -11.98 10.28
CA ASP A 81 -4.75 -12.68 10.01
C ASP A 81 -4.94 -12.89 8.49
N PRO A 82 -5.35 -14.08 8.03
CA PRO A 82 -5.52 -14.35 6.60
C PRO A 82 -6.50 -13.40 5.89
N ASP A 83 -7.57 -12.96 6.56
CA ASP A 83 -8.53 -12.02 6.00
C ASP A 83 -7.91 -10.62 5.87
N ASP A 84 -7.07 -10.23 6.83
CA ASP A 84 -6.29 -8.99 6.77
C ASP A 84 -5.27 -9.01 5.63
N ALA A 85 -4.54 -10.12 5.49
CA ALA A 85 -3.59 -10.34 4.39
C ALA A 85 -4.30 -10.22 3.04
N ALA A 86 -5.47 -10.82 2.88
CA ALA A 86 -6.28 -10.72 1.67
C ALA A 86 -6.73 -9.27 1.38
N VAL A 87 -7.14 -8.52 2.41
CA VAL A 87 -7.51 -7.10 2.27
C VAL A 87 -6.33 -6.24 1.82
N LEU A 88 -5.16 -6.43 2.43
CA LEU A 88 -3.94 -5.71 2.05
C LEU A 88 -3.48 -6.07 0.63
N ALA A 89 -3.55 -7.35 0.27
CA ALA A 89 -3.23 -7.86 -1.06
C ALA A 89 -4.16 -7.29 -2.14
N GLU A 90 -5.47 -7.21 -1.87
CA GLU A 90 -6.45 -6.59 -2.77
C GLU A 90 -6.10 -5.13 -3.07
N ALA A 91 -5.79 -4.34 -2.04
CA ALA A 91 -5.42 -2.94 -2.19
C ALA A 91 -4.08 -2.77 -2.92
N TYR A 92 -3.06 -3.57 -2.57
CA TYR A 92 -1.76 -3.54 -3.23
C TYR A 92 -1.89 -3.85 -4.72
N ALA A 93 -2.54 -4.96 -5.07
CA ALA A 93 -2.74 -5.38 -6.45
C ALA A 93 -3.56 -4.36 -7.26
N PHE A 94 -4.60 -3.76 -6.65
CA PHE A 94 -5.37 -2.69 -7.30
C PHE A 94 -4.50 -1.47 -7.62
N CYS A 95 -3.76 -0.96 -6.64
CA CYS A 95 -2.94 0.23 -6.80
C CYS A 95 -1.80 0.00 -7.78
N GLU A 96 -1.10 -1.13 -7.69
CA GLU A 96 -0.01 -1.51 -8.58
C GLU A 96 -0.50 -1.65 -10.02
N ARG A 97 -1.59 -2.42 -10.24
CA ARG A 97 -2.19 -2.59 -11.57
C ARG A 97 -2.60 -1.26 -12.18
N THR A 98 -3.15 -0.35 -11.37
CA THR A 98 -3.59 0.97 -11.84
C THR A 98 -2.40 1.86 -12.23
N ARG A 99 -1.33 1.89 -11.43
CA ARG A 99 -0.08 2.62 -11.75
C ARG A 99 0.61 2.06 -13.00
N ASN A 100 0.71 0.73 -13.09
CA ASN A 100 1.28 0.05 -14.26
C ASN A 100 0.47 0.37 -15.51
N ARG A 101 -0.87 0.34 -15.41
CA ARG A 101 -1.72 0.71 -16.54
C ARG A 101 -1.57 2.18 -16.93
N TRP A 102 -1.47 3.09 -15.96
CA TRP A 102 -1.21 4.50 -16.21
C TRP A 102 0.06 4.69 -17.06
N TYR A 103 1.16 4.04 -16.68
CA TYR A 103 2.41 4.09 -17.44
C TYR A 103 2.21 3.62 -18.89
N LEU A 104 1.52 2.49 -19.08
CA LEU A 104 1.30 1.91 -20.41
C LEU A 104 0.46 2.80 -21.34
N VAL A 105 -0.52 3.54 -20.81
CA VAL A 105 -1.45 4.34 -21.64
C VAL A 105 -1.05 5.81 -21.78
N HIS A 106 -0.20 6.32 -20.88
CA HIS A 106 0.23 7.73 -20.89
C HIS A 106 1.74 7.93 -21.11
N GLY A 107 2.53 6.85 -21.18
CA GLY A 107 3.96 6.89 -21.47
C GLY A 107 4.83 7.51 -20.37
N GLN A 108 4.28 7.69 -19.16
CA GLN A 108 4.98 8.28 -18.03
C GLN A 108 4.47 7.69 -16.70
N ALA A 109 5.34 7.64 -15.71
CA ALA A 109 4.96 7.19 -14.37
C ALA A 109 3.95 8.18 -13.75
N GLY A 110 3.12 7.68 -12.84
CA GLY A 110 2.18 8.49 -12.09
C GLY A 110 1.73 7.76 -10.84
N ASP A 111 1.71 8.48 -9.72
CA ASP A 111 1.42 7.91 -8.41
C ASP A 111 0.03 8.30 -7.89
N ALA A 112 -0.77 9.04 -8.66
CA ALA A 112 -2.15 9.40 -8.33
C ALA A 112 -3.10 9.22 -9.53
N LEU A 113 -4.39 8.99 -9.24
CA LEU A 113 -5.42 9.03 -10.29
C LEU A 113 -5.50 10.44 -10.90
N PRO A 114 -5.57 10.57 -12.23
CA PRO A 114 -5.59 11.87 -12.90
C PRO A 114 -6.81 12.69 -12.51
N GLN A 115 -6.61 14.00 -12.33
CA GLN A 115 -7.70 14.94 -12.08
C GLN A 115 -8.46 15.30 -13.37
N GLN A 116 -7.78 15.28 -14.53
CA GLN A 116 -8.40 15.57 -15.81
C GLN A 116 -9.31 14.42 -16.24
N ALA A 117 -10.56 14.76 -16.58
CA ALA A 117 -11.61 13.77 -16.84
C ALA A 117 -11.32 12.89 -18.08
N ASP A 118 -10.70 13.47 -19.11
CA ASP A 118 -10.27 12.78 -20.34
C ASP A 118 -9.21 11.72 -20.04
N ARG A 119 -8.17 12.08 -19.27
CA ARG A 119 -7.11 11.16 -18.85
C ARG A 119 -7.66 10.05 -17.95
N LEU A 120 -8.51 10.40 -17.00
CA LEU A 120 -9.17 9.41 -16.14
C LEU A 120 -10.01 8.43 -16.95
N ALA A 121 -10.75 8.92 -17.95
CA ALA A 121 -11.59 8.08 -18.79
C ALA A 121 -10.75 7.12 -19.65
N VAL A 122 -9.60 7.55 -20.18
CA VAL A 122 -8.67 6.67 -20.91
C VAL A 122 -8.13 5.56 -20.01
N LEU A 123 -7.62 5.93 -18.82
CA LEU A 123 -7.13 4.96 -17.84
C LEU A 123 -8.23 3.96 -17.45
N ALA A 124 -9.41 4.44 -17.07
CA ALA A 124 -10.51 3.60 -16.64
C ALA A 124 -10.97 2.63 -17.75
N ARG A 125 -11.15 3.11 -18.98
CA ARG A 125 -11.52 2.24 -20.11
C ARG A 125 -10.47 1.16 -20.36
N SER A 126 -9.18 1.47 -20.22
CA SER A 126 -8.11 0.49 -20.38
C SER A 126 -8.07 -0.58 -19.27
N LEU A 127 -8.74 -0.31 -18.15
CA LEU A 127 -8.98 -1.25 -17.05
C LEU A 127 -10.37 -1.91 -17.13
N GLY A 128 -11.14 -1.67 -18.20
CA GLY A 128 -12.48 -2.23 -18.37
C GLY A 128 -13.55 -1.62 -17.45
N THR A 129 -13.38 -0.37 -17.03
CA THR A 129 -14.28 0.31 -16.08
C THR A 129 -14.55 1.77 -16.46
N THR A 130 -15.34 2.48 -15.65
CA THR A 130 -15.59 3.92 -15.79
C THR A 130 -14.72 4.72 -14.83
N GLY A 131 -14.50 6.01 -15.10
CA GLY A 131 -13.72 6.87 -14.21
C GLY A 131 -14.34 7.01 -12.81
N ALA A 132 -15.68 6.97 -12.73
CA ALA A 132 -16.41 6.99 -11.47
C ALA A 132 -16.19 5.69 -10.69
N ASP A 133 -16.35 4.55 -11.35
CA ASP A 133 -16.18 3.24 -10.73
C ASP A 133 -14.73 3.00 -10.30
N LEU A 134 -13.74 3.44 -11.08
CA LEU A 134 -12.32 3.35 -10.69
C LEU A 134 -12.04 4.13 -9.39
N ARG A 135 -12.61 5.33 -9.25
CA ARG A 135 -12.48 6.12 -8.01
C ARG A 135 -13.23 5.50 -6.84
N ASN A 136 -14.40 4.92 -7.09
CA ASN A 136 -15.17 4.23 -6.06
C ASN A 136 -14.44 2.98 -5.57
N GLU A 137 -13.85 2.23 -6.49
CA GLU A 137 -13.05 1.04 -6.20
C GLU A 137 -11.80 1.41 -5.40
N TYR A 138 -11.07 2.45 -5.82
CA TYR A 138 -9.95 2.99 -5.05
C TYR A 138 -10.36 3.26 -3.59
N ARG A 139 -11.47 3.99 -3.38
CA ARG A 139 -11.95 4.30 -2.02
C ARG A 139 -12.35 3.04 -1.25
N ARG A 140 -12.93 2.05 -1.92
CA ARG A 140 -13.36 0.79 -1.31
C ARG A 140 -12.15 0.02 -0.77
N VAL A 141 -11.16 -0.25 -1.61
CA VAL A 141 -10.00 -1.09 -1.25
C VAL A 141 -9.08 -0.37 -0.27
N THR A 142 -8.80 0.92 -0.48
CA THR A 142 -7.89 1.69 0.39
C THR A 142 -8.49 1.95 1.77
N ARG A 143 -9.80 2.15 1.91
CA ARG A 143 -10.45 2.27 3.22
C ARG A 143 -10.36 0.98 4.03
N LYS A 144 -10.58 -0.18 3.40
CA LYS A 144 -10.45 -1.49 4.06
C LYS A 144 -9.00 -1.74 4.47
N SER A 145 -8.06 -1.56 3.54
CA SER A 145 -6.62 -1.65 3.79
C SER A 145 -6.20 -0.74 4.93
N ARG A 146 -6.66 0.52 4.94
CA ARG A 146 -6.31 1.44 6.02
C ARG A 146 -6.80 0.98 7.38
N ALA A 147 -7.99 0.39 7.48
CA ALA A 147 -8.48 -0.15 8.75
C ALA A 147 -7.56 -1.26 9.29
N VAL A 148 -7.05 -2.12 8.40
CA VAL A 148 -6.06 -3.14 8.76
C VAL A 148 -4.75 -2.48 9.22
N VAL A 149 -4.25 -1.49 8.47
CA VAL A 149 -3.00 -0.78 8.79
C VAL A 149 -3.08 -0.06 10.14
N GLU A 150 -4.18 0.61 10.48
CA GLU A 150 -4.31 1.26 11.80
C GLU A 150 -4.20 0.23 12.94
N ARG A 151 -4.86 -0.93 12.81
CA ARG A 151 -4.78 -2.00 13.81
C ARG A 151 -3.40 -2.66 13.85
N VAL A 152 -2.90 -3.10 12.72
CA VAL A 152 -1.72 -3.97 12.61
C VAL A 152 -0.42 -3.16 12.68
N PHE A 153 -0.31 -2.10 11.87
CA PHE A 153 0.92 -1.31 11.81
C PHE A 153 1.02 -0.32 12.96
N TYR A 154 -0.08 0.32 13.39
CA TYR A 154 -0.04 1.36 14.42
C TYR A 154 -0.49 0.89 15.82
N GLY A 155 -1.12 -0.28 15.94
CA GLY A 155 -1.67 -0.76 17.20
C GLY A 155 -2.88 0.06 17.69
N GLN A 156 -3.57 0.73 16.77
CA GLN A 156 -4.74 1.57 17.07
C GLN A 156 -6.02 0.78 16.76
N ALA A 157 -6.85 0.55 17.79
CA ALA A 157 -8.18 -0.03 17.67
C ALA A 157 -9.26 1.06 17.69
#